data_AF-A0A2H9L6D5-F1
#
_entry.id   AF-A0A2H9L6D5-F1
#
_cell.length_a   1.000
_cell.length_b   1.000
_cell.length_c   1.000
_cell.angle_alpha   90.00
_cell.angle_beta   90.00
_cell.angle_gamma   90.00
#
_symmetry.space_group_name_H-M   'P 1'
#
loop_
_entity.id
_entity.type
_entity.pdbx_description
1 polymer ?
#
loop_
_entity_poly.entity_id
_entity_poly.type
_entity_poly.pdbx_seq_one_letter_code
_entity_poly.pdbx_strand_id
1 'polypeptide(L)'
;KRKKNHGNGFIILGDAASLIDPFTGEGIGNALFSAKLASGVVDRALRENDVSEKSLSEYEELLRKEVDPDLKTSYDMQRAGKIRWLLNMVVDKAAKNKEMQDLLSNTLADNVDKRTLISPGFIIRAMLS
;
A
#
# COMPACT_ATOMS: atom_id res chain seq x y z
N LYS A 1 -14.03 -1.85 -3.53
CA LYS A 1 -14.67 -2.75 -2.54
C LYS A 1 -13.82 -4.02 -2.51
N ARG A 2 -13.12 -4.31 -1.41
CA ARG A 2 -12.21 -5.47 -1.33
C ARG A 2 -13.03 -6.74 -1.44
N LYS A 3 -12.60 -7.71 -2.25
CA LYS A 3 -13.24 -9.02 -2.32
C LYS A 3 -12.98 -9.75 -0.99
N LYS A 4 -13.92 -10.60 -0.58
CA LYS A 4 -13.75 -11.47 0.58
C LYS A 4 -12.51 -12.34 0.38
N ASN A 5 -11.58 -12.30 1.33
CA ASN A 5 -10.24 -12.89 1.22
C ASN A 5 -10.05 -14.13 2.12
N HIS A 6 -11.11 -14.63 2.74
CA HIS A 6 -11.10 -15.81 3.59
C HIS A 6 -12.49 -16.48 3.59
N GLY A 7 -12.56 -17.72 4.03
CA GLY A 7 -13.80 -18.49 4.22
C GLY A 7 -13.49 -19.87 4.80
N ASN A 8 -14.50 -20.74 4.91
CA ASN A 8 -14.31 -22.07 5.50
C ASN A 8 -13.19 -22.85 4.80
N GLY A 9 -12.09 -23.09 5.51
CA GLY A 9 -10.93 -23.84 5.04
C GLY A 9 -10.03 -23.11 4.04
N PHE A 10 -10.19 -21.80 3.80
CA PHE A 10 -9.33 -21.08 2.86
C PHE A 10 -9.04 -19.63 3.24
N ILE A 11 -7.86 -19.16 2.82
CA ILE A 11 -7.43 -17.77 2.82
C ILE A 11 -6.83 -17.44 1.44
N ILE A 12 -7.04 -16.21 0.98
CA ILE A 12 -6.48 -15.65 -0.24
C ILE A 12 -5.49 -14.54 0.15
N LEU A 13 -4.32 -14.53 -0.48
CA LEU A 13 -3.24 -13.59 -0.19
C LEU A 13 -2.54 -13.13 -1.47
N GLY A 14 -1.65 -12.14 -1.35
CA GLY A 14 -0.93 -11.54 -2.48
C GLY A 14 -1.84 -11.02 -3.60
N ASP A 15 -1.41 -11.22 -4.85
CA ASP A 15 -2.11 -10.72 -6.03
C ASP A 15 -3.53 -11.29 -6.17
N ALA A 16 -3.74 -12.54 -5.75
CA ALA A 16 -5.07 -13.17 -5.72
C ALA A 16 -6.04 -12.42 -4.79
N ALA A 17 -5.51 -11.80 -3.73
CA ALA A 17 -6.27 -10.93 -2.82
C ALA A 17 -6.30 -9.45 -3.25
N SER A 18 -5.78 -9.12 -4.45
CA SER A 18 -5.69 -7.75 -4.97
C SER A 18 -4.85 -6.81 -4.10
N LEU A 19 -3.72 -7.30 -3.57
CA LEU A 19 -2.81 -6.55 -2.69
C LEU A 19 -1.66 -5.87 -3.45
N ILE A 20 -1.81 -5.64 -4.75
CA ILE A 20 -0.83 -4.91 -5.56
C ILE A 20 -0.88 -3.42 -5.18
N ASP A 21 0.29 -2.79 -5.01
CA ASP A 21 0.38 -1.35 -4.78
C ASP A 21 -0.16 -0.60 -6.02
N PRO A 22 -1.22 0.21 -5.89
CA PRO A 22 -1.85 0.87 -7.03
C PRO A 22 -1.02 2.01 -7.64
N PHE A 23 0.01 2.52 -6.96
CA PHE A 23 0.88 3.58 -7.45
C PHE A 23 2.12 3.01 -8.13
N THR A 24 2.89 2.17 -7.44
CA THR A 24 4.15 1.61 -7.97
C THR A 24 3.92 0.40 -8.86
N GLY A 25 2.79 -0.31 -8.69
CA GLY A 25 2.52 -1.58 -9.36
C GLY A 25 3.23 -2.77 -8.72
N GLU A 26 3.91 -2.59 -7.59
CA GLU A 26 4.62 -3.65 -6.91
C GLU A 26 3.67 -4.54 -6.09
N GLY A 27 3.83 -5.86 -6.22
CA GLY A 27 3.03 -6.85 -5.47
C GLY A 27 3.85 -7.73 -4.53
N ILE A 28 5.16 -7.87 -4.75
CA ILE A 28 6.00 -8.87 -4.06
C ILE A 28 6.06 -8.62 -2.55
N GLY A 29 6.32 -7.37 -2.13
CA GLY A 29 6.38 -7.00 -0.71
C GLY A 29 5.06 -7.28 0.00
N ASN A 30 3.94 -6.85 -0.59
CA ASN A 30 2.60 -7.09 -0.07
C ASN A 30 2.22 -8.58 -0.07
N ALA A 31 2.67 -9.35 -1.06
CA ALA A 31 2.47 -10.80 -1.11
C ALA A 31 3.21 -11.51 0.03
N LEU A 32 4.48 -11.18 0.27
CA LEU A 32 5.27 -11.74 1.37
C LEU A 32 4.70 -11.34 2.73
N PHE A 33 4.32 -10.09 2.89
CA PHE A 33 3.76 -9.60 4.15
C PHE A 33 2.39 -10.23 4.46
N SER A 34 1.51 -10.31 3.47
CA SER A 34 0.23 -11.01 3.62
C SER A 34 0.41 -12.51 3.89
N ALA A 35 1.40 -13.17 3.27
CA ALA A 35 1.75 -14.56 3.58
C ALA A 35 2.21 -14.75 5.03
N LYS A 36 3.04 -13.83 5.55
CA LYS A 36 3.47 -13.84 6.95
C LYS A 36 2.25 -13.77 7.89
N LEU A 37 1.32 -12.85 7.66
CA LEU A 37 0.09 -12.75 8.47
C LEU A 37 -0.77 -14.02 8.36
N ALA A 38 -1.00 -14.49 7.13
CA ALA A 38 -1.81 -15.68 6.87
C ALA A 38 -1.25 -16.92 7.56
N SER A 39 0.08 -17.13 7.53
CA SER A 39 0.71 -18.29 8.17
C SER A 39 0.46 -18.36 9.67
N GLY A 40 0.45 -17.22 10.36
CA GLY A 40 0.18 -17.17 11.80
C GLY A 40 -1.27 -17.52 12.14
N VAL A 41 -2.22 -17.02 11.34
CA VAL A 41 -3.65 -17.33 11.49
C VAL A 41 -3.92 -18.79 11.18
N VAL A 42 -3.33 -19.33 10.10
CA VAL A 42 -3.50 -20.74 9.71
C VAL A 42 -2.89 -21.68 10.74
N ASP A 43 -1.68 -21.40 11.26
CA ASP A 43 -1.07 -22.24 12.31
C ASP A 43 -1.95 -22.32 13.57
N ARG A 44 -2.50 -21.18 14.02
CA ARG A 44 -3.45 -21.16 15.16
C ARG A 44 -4.72 -21.95 14.86
N ALA A 45 -5.36 -21.69 13.72
CA ALA A 45 -6.58 -22.38 13.29
C ALA A 45 -6.39 -23.91 13.25
N LEU A 46 -5.24 -24.37 12.75
CA LEU A 46 -4.90 -25.80 12.71
C LEU A 46 -4.67 -26.39 14.10
N ARG A 47 -4.00 -25.67 15.01
CA ARG A 47 -3.78 -26.11 16.41
C ARG A 47 -5.08 -26.20 17.21
N GLU A 48 -6.00 -25.28 16.96
CA GLU A 48 -7.32 -25.23 17.61
C GLU A 48 -8.35 -26.13 16.90
N ASN A 49 -7.97 -26.71 15.75
CA ASN A 49 -8.83 -27.51 14.89
C ASN A 49 -10.11 -26.76 14.45
N ASP A 50 -10.00 -25.44 14.29
CA ASP A 50 -11.07 -24.56 13.83
C ASP A 50 -10.60 -23.77 12.59
N VAL A 51 -10.90 -24.31 11.41
CA VAL A 51 -10.67 -23.67 10.11
C VAL A 51 -11.95 -23.02 9.56
N SER A 52 -12.89 -22.65 10.44
CA SER A 52 -14.09 -21.93 10.05
C SER A 52 -13.76 -20.53 9.56
N GLU A 53 -14.68 -19.95 8.77
CA GLU A 53 -14.59 -18.57 8.34
C GLU A 53 -14.39 -17.59 9.51
N LYS A 54 -15.01 -17.86 10.66
CA LYS A 54 -14.91 -17.01 11.85
C LYS A 54 -13.51 -17.04 12.46
N SER A 55 -12.88 -18.20 12.51
CA SER A 55 -11.48 -18.33 12.97
C SER A 55 -10.55 -17.61 11.98
N LEU A 56 -10.74 -17.84 10.69
CA LEU A 56 -9.90 -17.27 9.64
C LEU A 56 -10.14 -15.77 9.38
N SER A 57 -11.21 -15.17 9.91
CA SER A 57 -11.49 -13.73 9.75
C SER A 57 -10.47 -12.83 10.45
N GLU A 58 -9.72 -13.38 11.42
CA GLU A 58 -8.58 -12.69 12.06
C GLU A 58 -7.57 -12.19 11.02
N TYR A 59 -7.36 -12.96 9.94
CA TYR A 59 -6.48 -12.54 8.84
C TYR A 59 -6.98 -11.26 8.16
N GLU A 60 -8.29 -11.12 7.94
CA GLU A 60 -8.85 -9.89 7.36
C GLU A 60 -8.60 -8.69 8.28
N GLU A 61 -8.75 -8.85 9.60
CA GLU A 61 -8.53 -7.78 10.57
C GLU A 61 -7.06 -7.33 10.59
N LEU A 62 -6.13 -8.29 10.66
CA LEU A 62 -4.69 -8.01 10.60
C LEU A 62 -4.31 -7.31 9.30
N LEU A 63 -4.82 -7.79 8.16
CA LEU A 63 -4.55 -7.19 6.86
C LEU A 63 -5.10 -5.76 6.76
N ARG A 64 -6.30 -5.50 7.29
CA ARG A 64 -6.89 -4.14 7.33
C ARG A 64 -6.09 -3.19 8.21
N LYS A 65 -5.50 -3.69 9.29
CA LYS A 65 -4.72 -2.88 10.22
C LYS A 65 -3.36 -2.52 9.63
N GLU A 66 -2.69 -3.50 9.04
CA GLU A 66 -1.27 -3.39 8.70
C GLU A 66 -1.04 -3.03 7.21
N VAL A 67 -1.96 -3.35 6.29
CA VAL A 67 -1.75 -3.19 4.84
C VAL A 67 -2.67 -2.12 4.22
N ASP A 68 -3.94 -2.06 4.63
CA ASP A 68 -4.89 -1.12 4.03
C ASP A 68 -4.48 0.37 4.14
N PRO A 69 -3.85 0.87 5.22
CA PRO A 69 -3.40 2.26 5.30
C PRO A 69 -2.42 2.64 4.18
N ASP A 70 -1.51 1.73 3.85
CA ASP A 70 -0.47 1.97 2.85
C ASP A 70 -1.04 1.82 1.44
N LEU A 71 -1.86 0.80 1.17
CA LEU A 71 -2.58 0.68 -0.09
C LEU A 71 -3.51 1.87 -0.36
N LYS A 72 -4.14 2.43 0.68
CA LYS A 72 -4.96 3.63 0.55
C LYS A 72 -4.10 4.85 0.18
N THR A 73 -2.95 5.00 0.83
CA THR A 73 -1.99 6.07 0.52
C THR A 73 -1.56 5.99 -0.95
N SER A 74 -1.14 4.82 -1.39
CA SER A 74 -0.76 4.59 -2.79
C SER A 74 -1.93 4.84 -3.74
N TYR A 75 -3.17 4.49 -3.37
CA TYR A 75 -4.33 4.77 -4.21
C TYR A 75 -4.56 6.29 -4.36
N ASP A 76 -4.41 7.05 -3.27
CA ASP A 76 -4.53 8.51 -3.30
C ASP A 76 -3.40 9.14 -4.13
N MET A 77 -2.17 8.63 -4.04
CA MET A 77 -1.05 9.01 -4.91
C MET A 77 -1.36 8.72 -6.39
N GLN A 78 -1.91 7.55 -6.70
CA GLN A 78 -2.31 7.21 -8.06
C GLN A 78 -3.35 8.19 -8.61
N ARG A 79 -4.31 8.61 -7.77
CA ARG A 79 -5.31 9.62 -8.16
C ARG A 79 -4.69 10.99 -8.36
N ALA A 80 -3.77 11.41 -7.48
CA ALA A 80 -3.04 12.66 -7.63
C ALA A 80 -2.18 12.69 -8.90
N GLY A 81 -1.47 11.59 -9.20
CA GLY A 81 -0.68 11.46 -10.43
C GLY A 81 -1.49 11.52 -11.73
N LYS A 82 -2.79 11.21 -11.69
CA LYS A 82 -3.70 11.39 -12.84
C LYS A 82 -4.02 12.87 -13.13
N ILE A 83 -3.73 13.77 -12.19
CA ILE A 83 -3.94 15.22 -12.35
C ILE A 83 -2.74 15.81 -13.13
N ARG A 84 -2.90 15.94 -14.46
CA ARG A 84 -1.82 16.33 -15.37
C ARG A 84 -1.08 17.61 -14.98
N TRP A 85 -1.79 18.64 -14.53
CA TRP A 85 -1.16 19.92 -14.17
C TRP A 85 -0.24 19.77 -12.94
N LEU A 86 -0.65 18.94 -11.96
CA LEU A 86 0.12 18.70 -10.75
C LEU A 86 1.32 17.81 -11.04
N LEU A 87 1.12 16.75 -11.83
CA LEU A 87 2.20 15.86 -12.26
C LEU A 87 3.28 16.64 -13.01
N ASN A 88 2.89 17.43 -14.01
CA ASN A 88 3.83 18.24 -14.79
C ASN A 88 4.56 19.24 -13.89
N MET A 89 3.85 19.92 -12.98
CA MET A 89 4.45 20.86 -12.03
C MET A 89 5.52 20.19 -11.15
N VAL A 90 5.22 19.02 -10.58
CA VAL A 90 6.15 18.27 -9.71
C VAL A 90 7.38 17.85 -10.51
N VAL A 91 7.20 17.30 -11.72
CA VAL A 91 8.29 16.88 -12.61
C VAL A 91 9.17 18.05 -13.05
N ASP A 92 8.56 19.14 -13.51
CA ASP A 92 9.26 20.33 -13.99
C ASP A 92 10.10 20.97 -12.86
N LYS A 93 9.59 20.90 -11.62
CA LYS A 93 10.27 21.45 -10.47
C LYS A 93 11.37 20.55 -9.93
N ALA A 94 11.14 19.24 -9.93
CA ALA A 94 12.17 18.26 -9.64
C ALA A 94 13.37 18.38 -10.59
N ALA A 95 13.12 18.68 -11.87
CA ALA A 95 14.18 18.89 -12.85
C ALA A 95 15.05 20.13 -12.59
N LYS A 96 14.56 21.09 -11.79
CA LYS A 96 15.21 22.39 -11.54
C LYS A 96 15.71 22.56 -10.11
N ASN A 97 15.16 21.81 -9.16
CA ASN A 97 15.48 21.92 -7.74
C ASN A 97 16.00 20.57 -7.20
N LYS A 98 17.27 20.56 -6.79
CA LYS A 98 17.97 19.37 -6.30
C LYS A 98 17.35 18.78 -5.03
N GLU A 99 16.82 19.61 -4.13
CA GLU A 99 16.09 19.15 -2.94
C GLU A 99 14.82 18.38 -3.33
N MET A 100 14.10 18.89 -4.33
CA MET A 100 12.89 18.25 -4.85
C MET A 100 13.19 16.97 -5.61
N GLN A 101 14.29 16.96 -6.38
CA GLN A 101 14.81 15.77 -7.05
C GLN A 101 15.16 14.65 -6.05
N ASP A 102 15.88 14.99 -4.98
CA ASP A 102 16.30 14.05 -3.96
C ASP A 102 15.08 13.49 -3.21
N LEU A 103 14.12 14.34 -2.84
CA LEU A 103 12.90 13.93 -2.15
C LEU A 103 12.05 12.98 -3.00
N LEU A 104 11.85 13.27 -4.28
CA LEU A 104 11.15 12.38 -5.20
C LEU A 104 11.89 11.05 -5.39
N SER A 105 13.20 11.10 -5.60
CA SER A 105 14.01 9.89 -5.82
C SER A 105 14.01 8.99 -4.59
N ASN A 106 14.17 9.57 -3.39
CA ASN A 106 14.17 8.81 -2.14
C ASN A 106 12.81 8.21 -1.81
N THR A 107 11.71 8.88 -2.18
CA THR A 107 10.36 8.35 -1.95
C THR A 107 9.99 7.27 -2.96
N LEU A 108 10.45 7.36 -4.20
CA LEU A 108 10.29 6.31 -5.21
C LEU A 108 11.15 5.08 -4.92
N ALA A 109 12.32 5.26 -4.31
CA ALA A 109 13.19 4.19 -3.87
C ALA A 109 12.74 3.53 -2.54
N ASP A 110 11.51 3.77 -2.09
CA ASP A 110 10.91 3.23 -0.85
C ASP A 110 11.68 3.55 0.45
N ASN A 111 12.51 4.60 0.45
CA ASN A 111 13.29 5.00 1.62
C ASN A 111 12.61 6.07 2.50
N VAL A 112 11.41 6.55 2.10
CA VAL A 112 10.67 7.63 2.79
C VAL A 112 9.17 7.36 2.73
N ASP A 113 8.42 7.83 3.74
CA ASP A 113 6.96 7.72 3.81
C ASP A 113 6.28 8.39 2.60
N LYS A 114 5.66 7.55 1.75
CA LYS A 114 4.85 7.90 0.58
C LYS A 114 3.79 8.98 0.85
N ARG A 115 3.30 9.07 2.09
CA ARG A 115 2.29 10.08 2.51
C ARG A 115 2.79 11.51 2.40
N THR A 116 4.10 11.73 2.48
CA THR A 116 4.70 13.07 2.41
C THR A 116 4.46 13.74 1.05
N LEU A 117 4.48 12.98 -0.06
CA LEU A 117 4.29 13.48 -1.42
C LEU A 117 2.88 13.98 -1.75
N ILE A 118 1.86 13.49 -1.03
CA ILE A 118 0.46 13.92 -1.21
C ILE A 118 0.00 14.91 -0.14
N SER A 119 0.88 15.27 0.80
CA SER A 119 0.52 16.19 1.86
C SER A 119 0.28 17.61 1.32
N PRO A 120 -0.71 18.36 1.85
CA PRO A 120 -0.95 19.74 1.44
C PRO A 120 0.30 20.63 1.61
N GLY A 121 1.09 20.38 2.65
CA GLY A 121 2.34 21.10 2.91
C GLY A 121 3.39 20.84 1.83
N PHE A 122 3.51 19.61 1.33
CA PHE A 122 4.40 19.30 0.20
C PHE A 122 3.93 20.00 -1.07
N ILE A 123 2.64 19.94 -1.40
CA ILE A 123 2.10 20.60 -2.60
C ILE A 123 2.36 22.11 -2.52
N ILE A 124 2.11 22.75 -1.37
CA ILE A 124 2.38 24.17 -1.16
C ILE A 124 3.87 24.48 -1.28
N ARG A 125 4.75 23.68 -0.67
CA ARG A 125 6.21 23.83 -0.84
C ARG A 125 6.61 23.67 -2.29
N ALA A 126 6.10 22.67 -2.99
CA ALA A 126 6.30 22.44 -4.42
C ALA A 126 5.65 23.52 -5.29
N MET A 127 4.75 24.36 -4.78
CA MET A 127 4.27 25.55 -5.48
C MET A 127 5.17 26.77 -5.22
N LEU A 128 5.70 26.93 -4.00
CA LEU A 128 6.42 28.13 -3.55
C LEU A 128 7.96 28.09 -3.74
N SER A 129 8.55 26.90 -3.89
CA SER A 129 9.98 26.69 -4.23
C SER A 129 10.34 27.07 -5.67
#